data_AF-A0A952B5T7-F1
#
_entry.id   AF-A0A952B5T7-F1
#
_cell.length_a   1.000
_cell.length_b   1.000
_cell.length_c   1.000
_cell.angle_alpha   90.00
_cell.angle_beta   90.00
_cell.angle_gamma   90.00
#
_symmetry.space_group_name_H-M   'P 1'
#
loop_
_entity.id
_entity.type
_entity.pdbx_description
1 polymer ?
#
loop_
_entity_poly.entity_id
_entity_poly.type
_entity_poly.pdbx_seq_one_letter_code
_entity_poly.pdbx_strand_id
1 'polypeptide(L)'
;MNEEEIKKIIDGTYDDSREDTLLSMVGQLYSQKMVPSMIVHFAYSLPFMVGAVFCGIKFFKTDQTQYQIMYAAIFVCCIQFCIFSKAKYWQMLYKINTSREIKRLELHIAELNETVKNK
;
A
#
# COMPACT_ATOMS: atom_id res chain seq x y z
N MET A 1 8.08 -1.61 47.06
CA MET A 1 8.16 -1.66 45.58
C MET A 1 9.06 -0.51 45.19
N ASN A 2 10.33 -0.80 44.84
CA ASN A 2 11.38 0.21 44.71
C ASN A 2 11.29 0.93 43.36
N GLU A 3 11.52 2.24 43.35
CA GLU A 3 11.50 3.09 42.15
C GLU A 3 12.43 2.59 41.04
N GLU A 4 13.51 1.88 41.39
CA GLU A 4 14.44 1.27 40.45
C GLU A 4 13.82 0.11 39.65
N GLU A 5 12.92 -0.68 40.24
CA GLU A 5 12.20 -1.74 39.51
C GLU A 5 11.18 -1.13 38.54
N ILE A 6 10.50 -0.06 38.95
CA ILE A 6 9.55 0.67 38.10
C ILE A 6 10.28 1.30 36.91
N LYS A 7 11.45 1.91 37.15
CA LYS A 7 12.28 2.51 36.10
C LYS A 7 12.80 1.46 35.12
N LYS A 8 13.20 0.28 35.60
CA LYS A 8 13.67 -0.83 34.75
C LYS A 8 12.57 -1.46 33.90
N ILE A 9 11.33 -1.52 34.41
CA ILE A 9 10.16 -1.98 33.63
C ILE A 9 9.78 -0.95 32.55
N ILE A 10 9.89 0.35 32.85
CA ILE A 10 9.60 1.42 31.89
C ILE A 10 10.67 1.51 30.79
N ASP A 11 11.96 1.46 31.16
CA ASP A 11 13.09 1.58 30.23
C ASP A 11 13.26 0.32 29.35
N GLY A 12 13.01 -0.87 29.91
CA GLY A 12 13.04 -2.13 29.17
C GLY A 12 11.87 -2.33 28.19
N THR A 13 10.79 -1.55 28.33
CA THR A 13 9.61 -1.63 27.44
C THR A 13 9.71 -0.63 26.28
N TYR A 14 10.54 0.41 26.39
CA TYR A 14 10.40 1.60 25.54
C TYR A 14 11.24 1.60 24.25
N ASP A 15 12.40 0.94 24.16
CA ASP A 15 13.36 1.29 23.07
C ASP A 15 13.74 0.21 22.05
N ASP A 16 13.41 -1.07 22.27
CA ASP A 16 13.77 -2.13 21.28
C ASP A 16 12.54 -2.69 20.55
N SER A 17 11.37 -2.64 21.20
CA SER A 17 10.14 -3.21 20.66
C SER A 17 9.53 -2.40 19.50
N ARG A 18 9.78 -1.09 19.41
CA ARG A 18 9.16 -0.23 18.36
C ARG A 18 9.83 -0.36 17.00
N GLU A 19 11.16 -0.45 16.94
CA GLU A 19 11.88 -0.58 15.66
C GLU A 19 11.72 -1.98 15.07
N ASP A 20 11.84 -3.02 15.89
CA ASP A 20 11.54 -4.39 15.49
C ASP A 20 10.04 -4.58 15.20
N THR A 21 9.12 -3.92 15.90
CA THR A 21 7.69 -3.94 15.54
C THR A 21 7.43 -3.26 14.21
N LEU A 22 8.09 -2.15 13.86
CA LEU A 22 7.88 -1.47 12.57
C LEU A 22 8.47 -2.26 11.40
N LEU A 23 9.69 -2.79 11.52
CA LEU A 23 10.32 -3.64 10.51
C LEU A 23 9.65 -5.01 10.39
N SER A 24 9.28 -5.65 11.51
CA SER A 24 8.50 -6.90 11.48
C SER A 24 7.06 -6.67 11.02
N MET A 25 6.46 -5.49 11.26
CA MET A 25 5.17 -5.13 10.68
C MET A 25 5.28 -4.90 9.17
N VAL A 26 6.38 -4.34 8.66
CA VAL A 26 6.63 -4.24 7.21
C VAL A 26 6.91 -5.63 6.62
N GLY A 27 7.66 -6.48 7.32
CA GLY A 27 7.90 -7.87 6.94
C GLY A 27 6.64 -8.74 6.93
N GLN A 28 5.73 -8.57 7.89
CA GLN A 28 4.43 -9.27 7.90
C GLN A 28 3.45 -8.73 6.86
N LEU A 29 3.48 -7.43 6.56
CA LEU A 29 2.75 -6.86 5.41
C LEU A 29 3.26 -7.44 4.07
N TYR A 30 4.57 -7.69 3.98
CA TYR A 30 5.23 -8.27 2.81
C TYR A 30 5.06 -9.80 2.71
N SER A 31 4.79 -10.51 3.81
CA SER A 31 4.95 -11.97 3.87
C SER A 31 3.85 -12.79 3.20
N GLN A 32 2.59 -12.34 3.06
CA GLN A 32 1.59 -13.28 2.51
C GLN A 32 0.35 -12.70 1.81
N LYS A 33 -0.18 -11.55 2.22
CA LYS A 33 -1.53 -11.12 1.77
C LYS A 33 -1.55 -9.99 0.74
N MET A 34 -0.50 -9.18 0.66
CA MET A 34 -0.44 -8.03 -0.27
C MET A 34 0.41 -8.26 -1.50
N VAL A 35 1.39 -9.17 -1.43
CA VAL A 35 2.22 -9.58 -2.57
C VAL A 35 1.36 -10.10 -3.73
N PRO A 36 0.32 -10.93 -3.53
CA PRO A 36 -0.53 -11.36 -4.65
C PRO A 36 -1.23 -10.18 -5.31
N SER A 37 -1.77 -9.24 -4.53
CA SER A 37 -2.48 -8.08 -5.07
C SER A 37 -1.55 -7.10 -5.77
N MET A 38 -0.31 -6.95 -5.29
CA MET A 38 0.71 -6.12 -5.92
C MET A 38 1.23 -6.74 -7.22
N ILE A 39 1.44 -8.06 -7.24
CA ILE A 39 1.80 -8.81 -8.45
C ILE A 39 0.68 -8.74 -9.49
N VAL A 40 -0.58 -8.91 -9.09
CA VAL A 40 -1.74 -8.77 -10.00
C VAL A 40 -1.81 -7.35 -10.56
N HIS A 41 -1.60 -6.32 -9.74
CA HIS A 41 -1.57 -4.93 -10.20
C HIS A 41 -0.44 -4.69 -11.19
N PHE A 42 0.75 -5.23 -10.92
CA PHE A 42 1.91 -5.11 -11.80
C PHE A 42 1.66 -5.82 -13.13
N ALA A 43 1.15 -7.06 -13.09
CA ALA A 43 0.77 -7.85 -14.26
C ALA A 43 -0.30 -7.17 -15.12
N TYR A 44 -1.23 -6.42 -14.52
CA TYR A 44 -2.25 -5.66 -15.25
C TYR A 44 -1.71 -4.34 -15.83
N SER A 45 -0.76 -3.70 -15.14
CA SER A 45 -0.15 -2.44 -15.58
C SER A 45 0.85 -2.61 -16.74
N LEU A 46 1.55 -3.73 -16.77
CA LEU A 46 2.60 -4.04 -17.74
C LEU A 46 2.11 -4.04 -19.21
N PRO A 47 0.99 -4.70 -19.58
CA PRO A 47 0.47 -4.65 -20.95
C PRO A 47 -0.01 -3.25 -21.34
N PHE A 48 -0.52 -2.45 -20.39
CA PHE A 48 -0.91 -1.06 -20.66
C PHE A 48 0.30 -0.18 -20.97
N MET A 49 1.41 -0.38 -20.25
CA MET A 49 2.66 0.32 -20.50
C MET A 49 3.25 -0.03 -21.87
N VAL A 50 3.26 -1.32 -22.22
CA VAL A 50 3.72 -1.78 -23.54
C VAL A 50 2.80 -1.27 -24.66
N GLY A 51 1.48 -1.30 -24.45
CA GLY A 51 0.50 -0.78 -25.40
C GLY A 51 0.64 0.72 -25.66
N ALA A 52 0.96 1.51 -24.64
CA ALA A 52 1.22 2.94 -24.78
C ALA A 52 2.45 3.22 -25.65
N VAL A 53 3.55 2.50 -25.41
CA VAL A 53 4.79 2.65 -26.20
C VAL A 53 4.55 2.21 -27.65
N PHE A 54 3.84 1.09 -27.86
CA PHE A 54 3.51 0.59 -29.19
C PHE A 54 2.64 1.58 -29.98
N CYS A 55 1.61 2.17 -29.35
CA CYS A 55 0.77 3.19 -29.98
C CYS A 55 1.56 4.46 -30.29
N GLY A 56 2.46 4.89 -29.40
CA GLY A 56 3.34 6.02 -29.65
C GLY A 56 4.21 5.80 -30.89
N ILE A 57 4.86 4.64 -31.01
CA ILE A 57 5.71 4.32 -32.16
C ILE A 57 4.88 4.25 -33.46
N LYS A 58 3.69 3.63 -33.43
CA LYS A 58 2.83 3.55 -34.63
C LYS A 58 2.21 4.88 -35.03
N PHE A 59 1.97 5.78 -34.08
CA PHE A 59 1.49 7.14 -34.35
C PHE A 59 2.48 7.92 -35.23
N PHE A 60 3.79 7.83 -34.94
CA PHE A 60 4.83 8.50 -35.74
C PHE A 60 5.11 7.84 -37.09
N LYS A 61 4.69 6.57 -37.28
CA LYS A 61 4.99 5.79 -38.48
C LYS A 61 3.89 5.82 -39.55
N THR A 62 2.75 6.42 -39.27
CA THR A 62 1.58 6.38 -40.15
C THR A 62 1.32 7.76 -40.77
N ASP A 63 1.30 7.85 -42.09
CA ASP A 63 1.03 9.10 -42.85
C ASP A 63 -0.46 9.36 -43.08
N GLN A 64 -1.31 8.36 -42.86
CA GLN A 64 -2.76 8.50 -42.98
C GLN A 64 -3.39 9.05 -41.70
N THR A 65 -4.04 10.21 -41.83
CA THR A 65 -4.71 10.95 -40.74
C THR A 65 -5.73 10.11 -39.97
N GLN A 66 -6.49 9.23 -40.64
CA GLN A 66 -7.46 8.34 -39.98
C GLN A 66 -6.79 7.40 -38.97
N TYR A 67 -5.64 6.82 -39.34
CA TYR A 67 -4.90 5.92 -38.46
C TYR A 67 -4.19 6.68 -37.33
N GLN A 68 -3.71 7.91 -37.58
CA GLN A 68 -3.15 8.76 -36.52
C GLN A 68 -4.15 9.04 -35.40
N ILE A 69 -5.40 9.41 -35.75
CA ILE A 69 -6.45 9.70 -34.76
C ILE A 69 -6.77 8.45 -33.94
N MET A 70 -6.84 7.27 -34.58
CA MET A 70 -7.09 6.02 -33.89
C MET A 70 -5.98 5.68 -32.88
N TYR A 71 -4.70 5.79 -33.27
CA TYR A 71 -3.57 5.53 -32.35
C TYR A 71 -3.48 6.57 -31.23
N ALA A 72 -3.81 7.84 -31.51
CA ALA A 72 -3.86 8.90 -30.49
C ALA A 72 -4.95 8.64 -29.44
N ALA A 73 -6.16 8.25 -29.87
CA ALA A 73 -7.25 7.92 -28.96
C ALA A 73 -6.90 6.71 -28.06
N ILE A 74 -6.31 5.67 -28.65
CA ILE A 74 -5.85 4.49 -27.89
C ILE A 74 -4.74 4.90 -26.91
N PHE A 75 -3.82 5.77 -27.31
CA PHE A 75 -2.75 6.26 -26.44
C PHE A 75 -3.30 7.05 -25.23
N VAL A 76 -4.26 7.95 -25.45
CA VAL A 76 -4.91 8.70 -24.36
C VAL A 76 -5.65 7.76 -23.41
N CYS A 77 -6.39 6.78 -23.94
CA CYS A 77 -7.00 5.73 -23.12
C CYS A 77 -5.94 4.94 -22.32
N CYS A 78 -4.81 4.61 -22.94
CA CYS A 78 -3.66 3.97 -22.30
C CYS A 78 -3.14 4.76 -21.10
N ILE A 79 -2.89 6.06 -21.28
CA ILE A 79 -2.42 6.93 -20.20
C ILE A 79 -3.45 7.05 -19.08
N GLN A 80 -4.73 7.23 -19.42
CA GLN A 80 -5.77 7.43 -18.43
C GLN A 80 -5.88 6.24 -17.48
N PHE A 81 -5.84 5.01 -18.01
CA PHE A 81 -5.82 3.79 -17.22
C PHE A 81 -4.58 3.67 -16.34
N CYS A 82 -3.40 4.08 -16.82
CA CYS A 82 -2.19 4.12 -15.98
C CYS A 82 -2.38 5.03 -14.75
N ILE A 83 -3.01 6.21 -14.93
CA ILE A 83 -3.31 7.14 -13.84
C ILE A 83 -4.29 6.51 -12.83
N PHE A 84 -5.38 5.89 -13.32
CA PHE A 84 -6.35 5.19 -12.48
C PHE A 84 -5.72 4.02 -11.71
N SER A 85 -4.83 3.27 -12.36
CA SER A 85 -4.09 2.17 -11.72
C SER A 85 -3.29 2.70 -10.52
N LYS A 86 -2.56 3.80 -10.71
CA LYS A 86 -1.79 4.44 -9.64
C LYS A 86 -2.70 4.85 -8.48
N ALA A 87 -3.81 5.53 -8.76
CA ALA A 87 -4.76 5.97 -7.72
C ALA A 87 -5.34 4.80 -6.91
N LYS A 88 -5.66 3.67 -7.58
CA LYS A 88 -6.12 2.44 -6.92
C LYS A 88 -5.07 1.86 -5.97
N TYR A 89 -3.80 1.87 -6.38
CA TYR A 89 -2.69 1.40 -5.52
C TYR A 89 -2.58 2.24 -4.23
N TRP A 90 -2.63 3.57 -4.36
CA TRP A 90 -2.64 4.46 -3.19
C TRP A 90 -3.83 4.19 -2.26
N GLN A 91 -5.04 4.04 -2.80
CA GLN A 91 -6.22 3.72 -1.98
C GLN A 91 -6.09 2.38 -1.26
N MET A 92 -5.46 1.39 -1.88
CA MET A 92 -5.20 0.11 -1.23
C MET A 92 -4.29 0.28 -0.02
N LEU A 93 -3.18 1.02 -0.17
CA LEU A 93 -2.24 1.31 0.92
C LEU A 93 -2.91 2.07 2.07
N TYR A 94 -3.73 3.09 1.78
CA TYR A 94 -4.44 3.83 2.81
C TYR A 94 -5.38 2.95 3.62
N LYS A 95 -6.18 2.08 2.97
CA LYS A 95 -7.10 1.17 3.66
C LYS A 95 -6.39 0.22 4.61
N ILE A 96 -5.21 -0.23 4.22
CA ILE A 96 -4.37 -1.11 5.04
C ILE A 96 -3.91 -0.38 6.30
N ASN A 97 -3.43 0.86 6.16
CA ASN A 97 -2.98 1.65 7.29
C ASN A 97 -4.13 1.91 8.29
N THR A 98 -5.28 2.34 7.79
CA THR A 98 -6.47 2.59 8.62
C THR A 98 -6.94 1.34 9.36
N SER A 99 -6.94 0.16 8.72
CA SER A 99 -7.34 -1.09 9.39
C SER A 99 -6.41 -1.46 10.55
N ARG A 100 -5.12 -1.11 10.47
CA ARG A 100 -4.15 -1.36 11.54
C ARG A 100 -4.30 -0.39 12.71
N GLU A 101 -4.65 0.86 12.42
CA GLU A 101 -4.95 1.85 13.45
C GLU A 101 -6.20 1.48 14.24
N ILE A 102 -7.27 1.04 13.54
CA ILE A 102 -8.51 0.56 14.17
C ILE A 102 -8.22 -0.62 15.11
N LYS A 103 -7.47 -1.63 14.67
CA LYS A 103 -7.11 -2.77 15.53
C LYS A 103 -6.33 -2.37 16.78
N ARG A 104 -5.44 -1.37 16.67
CA ARG A 104 -4.71 -0.85 17.84
C ARG A 104 -5.62 -0.12 18.82
N LEU A 105 -6.65 0.57 18.33
CA LEU A 105 -7.67 1.20 19.16
C LEU A 105 -8.54 0.14 19.86
N GLU A 106 -8.95 -0.92 19.15
CA GLU A 106 -9.70 -2.03 19.74
C GLU A 106 -8.94 -2.69 20.90
N LEU A 107 -7.62 -2.88 20.75
CA LEU A 107 -6.77 -3.48 21.76
C LEU A 107 -6.63 -2.60 23.01
N HIS A 108 -6.40 -1.29 22.84
CA HIS A 108 -6.38 -0.35 23.96
C HIS A 108 -7.73 -0.26 24.70
N ILE A 109 -8.86 -0.32 23.97
CA ILE A 109 -10.18 -0.32 24.59
C ILE A 109 -10.39 -1.60 25.41
N ALA A 110 -9.94 -2.76 24.93
CA ALA A 110 -10.01 -4.02 25.65
C ALA A 110 -9.19 -3.98 26.95
N GLU A 111 -7.95 -3.49 26.89
CA GLU A 111 -7.09 -3.32 28.08
C GLU A 111 -7.69 -2.36 29.11
N LEU A 112 -8.27 -1.24 28.64
CA LEU A 112 -8.93 -0.28 29.52
C LEU A 112 -10.17 -0.89 30.20
N ASN A 113 -10.94 -1.69 29.46
CA ASN A 113 -12.11 -2.38 30.00
C ASN A 113 -11.71 -3.43 31.06
N GLU A 114 -10.64 -4.19 30.85
CA GLU A 114 -10.13 -5.11 31.86
C GLU A 114 -9.63 -4.39 33.11
N THR A 115 -8.96 -3.25 32.95
CA THR A 115 -8.48 -2.42 34.06
C THR A 115 -9.65 -1.86 34.90
N VAL A 116 -10.72 -1.40 34.23
CA VAL A 116 -11.94 -0.91 34.91
C VAL A 116 -12.69 -2.04 35.61
N LYS A 117 -12.73 -3.24 35.01
CA LYS A 117 -13.42 -4.41 35.58
C LYS A 117 -12.68 -5.02 36.79
N ASN A 118 -11.37 -4.88 36.86
CA ASN A 118 -10.54 -5.34 37.98
C ASN A 118 -10.49 -4.37 39.19
N LYS A 119 -11.24 -3.26 39.13
CA LYS A 119 -11.31 -2.23 40.17
C LYS A 119 -12.68 -2.22 40.84
#